data_AF-A0A5B0SHH8-F1
#
_entry.id   AF-A0A5B0SHH8-F1
#
_cell.length_a   1.000
_cell.length_b   1.000
_cell.length_c   1.000
_cell.angle_alpha   90.00
_cell.angle_beta   90.00
_cell.angle_gamma   90.00
#
_symmetry.space_group_name_H-M   'P 1'
#
loop_
_entity.id
_entity.type
_entity.pdbx_description
1 polymer ?
#
loop_
_entity_poly.entity_id
_entity_poly.type
_entity_poly.pdbx_seq_one_letter_code
_entity_poly.pdbx_strand_id
1 'polypeptide(L)'
;MDARVLLDTETALLHLTPEDQLLFRNLFETFQELHFELHNNPLRGRLTDEEFAHYSRYHTQAEQAMGRMGDADFLRLNLLWSHWTNVIGRLELARDISFNRRKARVTSQLDILSRRTAADETSIPDGASECVVCMEELVRSEQTIVQLPCSHFFHRDCIQRWLEDHLGCPVCRVEVELPPQQHPR
;
A
#
# COMPACT_ATOMS: atom_id res chain seq x y z
N MET A 1 2.09 18.43 -3.26
CA MET A 1 0.82 19.10 -2.94
C MET A 1 0.95 20.58 -3.28
N ASP A 2 -0.12 21.22 -3.75
CA ASP A 2 -0.09 22.61 -4.18
C ASP A 2 0.04 23.55 -2.96
N ALA A 3 1.00 24.47 -3.00
CA ALA A 3 1.19 25.51 -1.98
C ALA A 3 -0.06 26.39 -1.80
N ARG A 4 -0.90 26.47 -2.85
CA ARG A 4 -2.18 27.17 -2.81
C ARG A 4 -3.17 26.55 -1.82
N VAL A 5 -3.28 25.22 -1.79
CA VAL A 5 -4.20 24.49 -0.90
C VAL A 5 -3.80 24.69 0.56
N LEU A 6 -2.50 24.79 0.84
CA LEU A 6 -1.98 25.07 2.18
C LEU A 6 -2.35 26.46 2.66
N LEU A 7 -2.14 27.47 1.83
CA LEU A 7 -2.49 28.85 2.14
C LEU A 7 -4.00 29.05 2.32
N ASP A 8 -4.79 28.41 1.45
CA ASP A 8 -6.25 28.45 1.54
C ASP A 8 -6.74 27.73 2.81
N THR A 9 -6.03 26.68 3.26
CA THR A 9 -6.29 25.98 4.52
C THR A 9 -6.06 26.89 5.73
N GLU A 10 -4.89 27.52 5.83
CA GLU A 10 -4.59 28.43 6.95
C GLU A 10 -5.57 29.60 7.01
N THR A 11 -5.96 30.14 5.85
CA THR A 11 -6.91 31.24 5.77
C THR A 11 -8.31 30.85 6.28
N ALA A 12 -8.79 29.65 5.93
CA ALA A 12 -10.10 29.17 6.37
C ALA A 12 -10.19 28.97 7.89
N LEU A 13 -9.07 28.63 8.54
CA LEU A 13 -9.03 28.39 9.98
C LEU A 13 -9.14 29.66 10.82
N LEU A 14 -8.69 30.82 10.32
CA LEU A 14 -8.62 32.07 11.10
C LEU A 14 -9.97 32.53 11.69
N HIS A 15 -11.09 32.09 11.10
CA HIS A 15 -12.44 32.46 11.53
C HIS A 15 -13.02 31.55 12.62
N LEU A 16 -12.35 30.44 12.93
CA LEU A 16 -12.86 29.43 13.86
C LEU A 16 -12.41 29.69 15.30
N THR A 17 -13.04 28.98 16.23
CA THR A 17 -12.59 28.95 17.63
C THR A 17 -11.19 28.33 17.74
N PRO A 18 -10.38 28.66 18.77
CA PRO A 18 -9.05 28.06 18.94
C PRO A 18 -9.08 26.52 19.01
N GLU A 19 -10.15 25.94 19.57
CA GLU A 19 -10.36 24.49 19.65
C GLU A 19 -10.57 23.90 18.25
N ASP A 20 -11.50 24.46 17.47
CA ASP A 20 -11.76 24.00 16.10
C ASP A 20 -10.54 24.22 15.20
N GLN A 21 -9.82 25.36 15.34
CA GLN A 21 -8.58 25.61 14.62
C GLN A 21 -7.55 24.50 14.82
N LEU A 22 -7.35 24.06 16.07
CA LEU A 22 -6.42 22.99 16.40
C LEU A 22 -6.89 21.65 15.81
N LEU A 23 -8.19 21.34 15.93
CA LEU A 23 -8.78 20.12 15.39
C LEU A 23 -8.57 20.00 13.87
N PHE A 24 -8.95 21.02 13.10
CA PHE A 24 -8.81 20.99 11.64
C PHE A 24 -7.34 21.06 11.20
N ARG A 25 -6.47 21.78 11.92
CA ARG A 25 -5.02 21.76 11.65
C ARG A 25 -4.46 20.35 11.76
N ASN A 26 -4.72 19.66 12.86
CA ASN A 26 -4.24 18.29 13.08
C ASN A 26 -4.80 17.33 12.02
N LEU A 27 -6.07 17.49 11.63
CA LEU A 27 -6.68 16.72 10.55
C LEU A 27 -5.95 16.94 9.21
N PHE A 28 -5.75 18.19 8.80
CA PHE A 28 -5.14 18.49 7.52
C PHE A 28 -3.67 18.08 7.48
N GLU A 29 -2.92 18.25 8.58
CA GLU A 29 -1.56 17.72 8.71
C GLU A 29 -1.55 16.18 8.55
N THR A 30 -2.48 15.49 9.19
CA THR A 30 -2.65 14.04 9.05
C THR A 30 -2.97 13.63 7.59
N PHE A 31 -3.79 14.40 6.87
CA PHE A 31 -4.03 14.15 5.44
C PHE A 31 -2.82 14.47 4.55
N GLN A 32 -2.01 15.48 4.90
CA GLN A 32 -0.77 15.77 4.20
C GLN A 32 0.25 14.64 4.32
N GLU A 33 0.44 14.14 5.53
CA GLU A 33 1.30 12.99 5.81
C GLU A 33 0.83 11.77 5.02
N LEU A 34 -0.47 11.46 5.07
CA LEU A 34 -1.05 10.36 4.31
C LEU A 34 -0.82 10.50 2.80
N HIS A 35 -1.09 11.68 2.25
CA HIS A 35 -0.84 11.94 0.83
C HIS A 35 0.64 11.71 0.49
N PHE A 36 1.56 12.22 1.30
CA PHE A 36 3.00 12.06 1.06
C PHE A 36 3.42 10.58 1.09
N GLU A 37 2.97 9.84 2.10
CA GLU A 37 3.21 8.40 2.25
C GLU A 37 2.71 7.60 1.03
N LEU A 38 1.44 7.79 0.65
CA LEU A 38 0.85 7.09 -0.50
C LEU A 38 1.45 7.50 -1.84
N HIS A 39 1.94 8.75 -1.95
CA HIS A 39 2.55 9.24 -3.17
C HIS A 39 3.95 8.66 -3.36
N ASN A 40 4.77 8.65 -2.30
CA ASN A 40 6.19 8.29 -2.37
C ASN A 40 6.49 6.80 -2.19
N ASN A 41 5.53 5.99 -1.73
CA ASN A 41 5.70 4.55 -1.63
C ASN A 41 4.90 3.79 -2.72
N PRO A 42 5.49 3.60 -3.93
CA PRO A 42 4.77 3.02 -5.07
C PRO A 42 4.50 1.52 -4.93
N LEU A 43 5.15 0.86 -3.97
CA LEU A 43 4.98 -0.57 -3.74
C LEU A 43 3.90 -0.87 -2.70
N ARG A 44 3.52 0.12 -1.89
CA ARG A 44 2.48 -0.03 -0.86
C ARG A 44 1.09 -0.31 -1.45
N GLY A 45 0.37 -1.20 -0.79
CA GLY A 45 -1.05 -1.47 -1.02
C GLY A 45 -1.95 -0.39 -0.43
N ARG A 46 -3.11 -0.81 0.10
CA ARG A 46 -4.01 0.06 0.88
C ARG A 46 -3.47 0.30 2.30
N LEU A 47 -4.03 1.28 3.00
CA LEU A 47 -3.77 1.44 4.44
C LEU A 47 -4.16 0.18 5.22
N THR A 48 -3.34 -0.16 6.23
CA THR A 48 -3.74 -1.12 7.25
C THR A 48 -4.86 -0.55 8.12
N ASP A 49 -5.53 -1.40 8.91
CA ASP A 49 -6.58 -0.93 9.82
C ASP A 49 -6.04 0.06 10.87
N GLU A 50 -4.82 -0.17 11.36
CA GLU A 50 -4.14 0.72 12.30
C GLU A 50 -3.82 2.08 11.68
N GLU A 51 -3.34 2.08 10.43
CA GLU A 51 -3.02 3.29 9.68
C GLU A 51 -4.30 4.05 9.34
N PHE A 52 -5.34 3.36 8.89
CA PHE A 52 -6.64 3.97 8.64
C PHE A 52 -7.18 4.64 9.91
N ALA A 53 -7.09 3.98 11.07
CA ALA A 53 -7.50 4.56 12.35
C ALA A 53 -6.66 5.79 12.72
N HIS A 54 -5.34 5.74 12.50
CA HIS A 54 -4.45 6.89 12.71
C HIS A 54 -4.85 8.08 11.85
N TYR A 55 -5.06 7.87 10.55
CA TYR A 55 -5.35 8.94 9.60
C TYR A 55 -6.79 9.47 9.69
N SER A 56 -7.72 8.67 10.22
CA SER A 56 -9.13 9.06 10.40
C SER A 56 -9.46 9.55 11.83
N ARG A 57 -8.49 9.59 12.75
CA ARG A 57 -8.72 9.89 14.18
C ARG A 57 -9.45 11.22 14.45
N TYR A 58 -9.21 12.24 13.61
CA TYR A 58 -9.85 13.55 13.73
C TYR A 58 -11.10 13.70 12.86
N HIS A 59 -11.38 12.74 11.97
CA HIS A 59 -12.43 12.85 10.97
C HIS A 59 -13.81 13.01 11.62
N THR A 60 -14.19 12.09 12.52
CA THR A 60 -15.49 12.13 13.20
C THR A 60 -15.66 13.40 14.04
N GLN A 61 -14.62 13.85 14.72
CA GLN A 61 -14.65 15.08 15.53
C GLN A 61 -14.85 16.31 14.64
N ALA A 62 -14.17 16.36 13.50
CA ALA A 62 -14.27 17.44 12.55
C ALA A 62 -15.64 17.47 11.84
N GLU A 63 -16.23 16.32 11.50
CA GLU A 63 -17.61 16.25 10.99
C GLU A 63 -18.62 16.82 12.00
N GLN A 64 -18.48 16.45 13.27
CA GLN A 64 -19.30 17.00 14.35
C GLN A 64 -19.10 18.50 14.51
N ALA A 65 -17.85 18.98 14.43
CA ALA A 65 -17.53 20.40 14.49
C ALA A 65 -18.15 21.18 13.32
N MET A 66 -18.07 20.65 12.09
CA MET A 66 -18.72 21.26 10.92
C MET A 66 -20.25 21.34 11.08
N GLY A 67 -20.88 20.31 11.67
CA GLY A 67 -22.33 20.27 11.87
C GLY A 67 -22.88 21.30 12.86
N ARG A 68 -22.03 21.89 13.70
CA ARG A 68 -22.39 22.93 14.68
C ARG A 68 -21.96 24.34 14.27
N MET A 69 -21.27 24.51 13.15
CA MET A 69 -20.78 25.81 12.66
C MET A 69 -21.87 26.61 11.95
N GLY A 70 -21.69 27.94 11.87
CA GLY A 70 -22.52 28.78 11.02
C GLY A 70 -22.21 28.59 9.53
N ASP A 71 -23.20 28.86 8.67
CA ASP A 71 -23.14 28.61 7.22
C ASP A 71 -21.89 29.15 6.53
N ALA A 72 -21.41 30.34 6.94
CA ALA A 72 -20.24 30.98 6.33
C ALA A 72 -18.94 30.21 6.62
N ASP A 73 -18.77 29.70 7.83
CA ASP A 73 -17.58 28.93 8.23
C ASP A 73 -17.65 27.50 7.71
N PHE A 74 -18.85 26.90 7.75
CA PHE A 74 -19.11 25.61 7.13
C PHE A 74 -18.74 25.63 5.65
N LEU A 75 -19.20 26.62 4.87
CA LEU A 75 -18.94 26.68 3.43
C LEU A 75 -17.44 26.77 3.10
N ARG A 76 -16.68 27.55 3.89
CA ARG A 76 -15.22 27.69 3.74
C ARG A 76 -14.51 26.36 3.98
N LEU A 77 -14.83 25.68 5.08
CA LEU A 77 -14.19 24.41 5.44
C LEU A 77 -14.65 23.26 4.56
N ASN A 78 -15.91 23.23 4.14
CA ASN A 78 -16.46 22.13 3.35
C ASN A 78 -15.76 21.96 2.00
N LEU A 79 -15.31 23.04 1.38
CA LEU A 79 -14.53 22.96 0.14
C LEU A 79 -13.18 22.26 0.36
N LEU A 80 -12.47 22.64 1.42
CA LEU A 80 -11.17 22.04 1.78
C LEU A 80 -11.33 20.59 2.22
N TRP A 81 -12.32 20.33 3.08
CA TRP A 81 -12.69 18.99 3.52
C TRP A 81 -13.00 18.07 2.33
N SER A 82 -13.86 18.52 1.43
CA SER A 82 -14.23 17.77 0.23
C SER A 82 -13.02 17.54 -0.68
N HIS A 83 -12.14 18.53 -0.82
CA HIS A 83 -10.91 18.34 -1.60
C HIS A 83 -10.04 17.23 -1.02
N TRP A 84 -9.74 17.31 0.28
CA TRP A 84 -8.88 16.37 0.97
C TRP A 84 -9.41 14.94 0.98
N THR A 85 -10.67 14.76 1.37
CA THR A 85 -11.33 13.46 1.37
C THR A 85 -11.34 12.82 -0.02
N ASN A 86 -11.59 13.61 -1.07
CA ASN A 86 -11.54 13.12 -2.45
C ASN A 86 -10.12 12.74 -2.90
N VAL A 87 -9.11 13.56 -2.59
CA VAL A 87 -7.72 13.28 -2.97
C VAL A 87 -7.24 11.99 -2.30
N ILE A 88 -7.44 11.87 -0.99
CA ILE A 88 -7.06 10.67 -0.23
C ILE A 88 -7.83 9.44 -0.72
N GLY A 89 -9.16 9.55 -0.86
CA GLY A 89 -9.99 8.42 -1.31
C GLY A 89 -9.61 7.92 -2.71
N ARG A 90 -9.28 8.84 -3.63
CA ARG A 90 -8.78 8.47 -4.97
C ARG A 90 -7.42 7.80 -4.92
N LEU A 91 -6.51 8.28 -4.07
CA LEU A 91 -5.19 7.67 -3.89
C LEU A 91 -5.31 6.27 -3.32
N GLU A 92 -6.08 6.07 -2.25
CA GLU A 92 -6.36 4.75 -1.67
C GLU A 92 -6.91 3.78 -2.71
N LEU A 93 -7.94 4.19 -3.48
CA LEU A 93 -8.53 3.35 -4.51
C LEU A 93 -7.53 3.00 -5.63
N ALA A 94 -6.75 3.98 -6.09
CA ALA A 94 -5.75 3.76 -7.12
C ALA A 94 -4.65 2.78 -6.63
N ARG A 95 -4.30 2.83 -5.35
CA ARG A 95 -3.32 1.93 -4.74
C ARG A 95 -3.87 0.52 -4.55
N ASP A 96 -5.09 0.37 -4.06
CA ASP A 96 -5.75 -0.93 -3.97
C ASP A 96 -5.82 -1.62 -5.35
N ILE A 97 -6.23 -0.89 -6.39
CA ILE A 97 -6.23 -1.38 -7.77
C ILE A 97 -4.81 -1.78 -8.22
N SER A 98 -3.82 -0.93 -7.97
CA SER A 98 -2.43 -1.17 -8.38
C SER A 98 -1.82 -2.40 -7.69
N PHE A 99 -2.09 -2.56 -6.39
CA PHE A 99 -1.66 -3.70 -5.59
C PHE A 99 -2.32 -4.99 -6.08
N ASN A 100 -3.65 -4.99 -6.26
CA ASN A 100 -4.38 -6.15 -6.77
C ASN A 100 -3.89 -6.54 -8.18
N ARG A 101 -3.57 -5.56 -9.04
CA ARG A 101 -2.94 -5.82 -10.35
C ARG A 101 -1.55 -6.43 -10.20
N ARG A 102 -0.72 -5.95 -9.28
CA ARG A 102 0.61 -6.55 -9.02
C ARG A 102 0.45 -7.98 -8.53
N LYS A 103 -0.38 -8.21 -7.52
CA LYS A 103 -0.68 -9.53 -6.97
C LYS A 103 -1.09 -10.52 -8.05
N ALA A 104 -2.01 -10.14 -8.94
CA ALA A 104 -2.40 -10.97 -10.07
C ALA A 104 -1.23 -11.31 -11.01
N ARG A 105 -0.35 -10.34 -11.29
CA ARG A 105 0.85 -10.56 -12.13
C ARG A 105 1.89 -11.43 -11.44
N VAL A 106 2.10 -11.26 -10.14
CA VAL A 106 3.00 -12.10 -9.33
C VAL A 106 2.48 -13.54 -9.35
N THR A 107 1.19 -13.76 -9.06
CA THR A 107 0.57 -15.08 -9.14
C THR A 107 0.77 -15.70 -10.52
N SER A 108 0.44 -14.97 -11.60
CA SER A 108 0.62 -15.47 -12.97
C SER A 108 2.08 -15.79 -13.29
N GLN A 109 3.03 -14.97 -12.85
CA GLN A 109 4.45 -15.23 -13.06
C GLN A 109 4.90 -16.48 -12.32
N LEU A 110 4.50 -16.61 -11.06
CA LEU A 110 4.82 -17.78 -10.26
C LEU A 110 4.16 -19.03 -10.83
N ASP A 111 2.97 -18.97 -11.42
CA ASP A 111 2.36 -20.13 -12.07
C ASP A 111 3.16 -20.61 -13.29
N ILE A 112 3.78 -19.69 -14.05
CA ILE A 112 4.65 -20.02 -15.19
C ILE A 112 5.98 -20.64 -14.72
N LEU A 113 6.53 -20.11 -13.62
CA LEU A 113 7.79 -20.54 -13.01
C LEU A 113 7.61 -21.79 -12.14
N SER A 114 6.39 -22.04 -11.63
CA SER A 114 6.05 -23.18 -10.79
C SER A 114 6.17 -24.44 -11.62
N ARG A 115 7.33 -25.06 -11.49
CA ARG A 115 7.63 -26.38 -12.04
C ARG A 115 8.37 -27.06 -10.92
N ARG A 116 7.67 -27.96 -10.20
CA ARG A 116 8.14 -28.92 -9.17
C ARG A 116 7.41 -28.76 -7.84
N THR A 117 6.98 -29.89 -7.30
CA THR A 117 6.62 -30.07 -5.90
C THR A 117 7.82 -30.66 -5.15
N ALA A 118 7.84 -30.59 -3.83
CA ALA A 118 8.93 -31.13 -3.00
C ALA A 118 9.25 -32.62 -3.25
N ALA A 119 8.33 -33.39 -3.84
CA ALA A 119 8.55 -34.78 -4.21
C ALA A 119 9.58 -35.00 -5.35
N ASP A 120 10.07 -33.94 -6.00
CA ASP A 120 11.08 -33.98 -7.07
C ASP A 120 12.43 -33.43 -6.58
N GLU A 121 13.05 -34.13 -5.61
CA GLU A 121 14.29 -33.75 -4.91
C GLU A 121 15.50 -33.60 -5.86
N THR A 122 15.47 -34.26 -7.02
CA THR A 122 16.63 -34.49 -7.91
C THR A 122 17.22 -33.23 -8.56
N SER A 123 16.66 -32.06 -8.30
CA SER A 123 16.89 -30.86 -9.11
C SER A 123 17.18 -29.58 -8.33
N ILE A 124 17.21 -29.67 -7.01
CA ILE A 124 17.69 -28.61 -6.11
C ILE A 124 19.15 -28.91 -5.79
N PRO A 125 20.10 -27.98 -6.02
CA PRO A 125 21.50 -28.20 -5.66
C PRO A 125 21.65 -28.48 -4.15
N ASP A 126 22.57 -29.36 -3.75
CA ASP A 126 22.85 -29.74 -2.36
C ASP A 126 23.09 -28.57 -1.39
N GLY A 127 23.32 -27.35 -1.89
CA GLY A 127 23.51 -26.13 -1.10
C GLY A 127 22.31 -25.19 -0.99
N ALA A 128 21.17 -25.49 -1.63
CA ALA A 128 19.95 -24.67 -1.60
C ALA A 128 18.83 -25.42 -0.85
N SER A 129 19.09 -25.85 0.38
CA SER A 129 18.16 -26.69 1.16
C SER A 129 17.11 -25.90 1.94
N GLU A 130 17.22 -24.58 2.04
CA GLU A 130 16.40 -23.74 2.94
C GLU A 130 15.77 -22.56 2.21
N CYS A 131 14.51 -22.28 2.51
CA CYS A 131 13.84 -21.08 2.05
C CYS A 131 14.18 -19.92 2.99
N VAL A 132 15.01 -18.98 2.52
CA VAL A 132 15.45 -17.81 3.32
C VAL A 132 14.34 -16.87 3.79
N VAL A 133 13.11 -17.06 3.31
CA VAL A 133 11.94 -16.23 3.70
C VAL A 133 11.32 -16.75 5.00
N CYS A 134 11.12 -18.06 5.13
CA CYS A 134 10.55 -18.69 6.33
C CYS A 134 11.60 -19.37 7.22
N MET A 135 12.84 -19.52 6.74
CA MET A 135 13.93 -20.25 7.40
C MET A 135 13.63 -21.74 7.62
N GLU A 136 12.83 -22.33 6.73
CA GLU A 136 12.48 -23.76 6.75
C GLU A 136 13.06 -24.49 5.54
N GLU A 137 13.25 -25.80 5.66
CA GLU A 137 13.76 -26.62 4.56
C GLU A 137 12.80 -26.65 3.36
N LEU A 138 13.35 -26.49 2.16
CA LEU A 138 12.58 -26.46 0.91
C LEU A 138 11.90 -27.80 0.61
N VAL A 139 12.58 -28.90 0.91
CA VAL A 139 12.19 -30.26 0.46
C VAL A 139 11.37 -31.01 1.51
N ARG A 140 11.36 -30.56 2.77
CA ARG A 140 10.62 -31.25 3.85
C ARG A 140 9.15 -30.84 3.99
N SER A 141 8.68 -29.86 3.21
CA SER A 141 7.28 -29.43 3.23
C SER A 141 6.54 -29.89 1.96
N GLU A 142 5.25 -30.22 2.05
CA GLU A 142 4.40 -30.53 0.87
C GLU A 142 4.11 -29.30 -0.02
N GLN A 143 4.91 -28.25 0.10
CA GLN A 143 4.72 -26.98 -0.58
C GLN A 143 5.30 -27.03 -2.00
N THR A 144 4.71 -26.21 -2.88
CA THR A 144 5.26 -26.02 -4.23
C THR A 144 6.54 -25.20 -4.13
N ILE A 145 7.58 -25.61 -4.86
CA ILE A 145 8.86 -24.91 -4.90
C ILE A 145 8.95 -24.15 -6.22
N VAL A 146 9.43 -22.92 -6.17
CA VAL A 146 9.64 -22.09 -7.35
C VAL A 146 11.11 -21.72 -7.43
N GLN A 147 11.68 -21.89 -8.63
CA GLN A 147 12.95 -21.31 -9.01
C GLN A 147 12.72 -19.98 -9.75
N LEU A 148 13.29 -18.90 -9.24
CA LEU A 148 13.28 -17.62 -9.95
C LEU A 148 14.27 -17.63 -11.14
N PRO A 149 14.14 -16.71 -12.12
CA PRO A 149 15.08 -16.61 -13.25
C PRO A 149 16.55 -16.40 -12.85
N CYS A 150 16.79 -15.82 -11.66
CA CYS A 150 18.11 -15.68 -11.06
C CYS A 150 18.64 -16.96 -10.37
N SER A 151 17.95 -18.09 -10.57
CA SER A 151 18.28 -19.43 -10.07
C SER A 151 18.12 -19.70 -8.57
N HIS A 152 17.62 -18.75 -7.77
CA HIS A 152 17.29 -18.98 -6.36
C HIS A 152 15.93 -19.66 -6.17
N PHE A 153 15.83 -20.50 -5.13
CA PHE A 153 14.67 -21.33 -4.83
C PHE A 153 13.93 -20.87 -3.58
N PHE A 154 12.60 -20.96 -3.60
CA PHE A 154 11.72 -20.57 -2.50
C PHE A 154 10.45 -21.43 -2.49
N HIS A 155 9.75 -21.53 -1.36
CA HIS A 155 8.35 -21.97 -1.39
C HIS A 155 7.52 -20.95 -2.15
N ARG A 156 6.60 -21.42 -3.00
CA ARG A 156 5.74 -20.58 -3.85
C ARG A 156 5.03 -19.48 -3.04
N ASP A 157 4.42 -19.86 -1.92
CA ASP A 157 3.66 -18.91 -1.09
C ASP A 157 4.57 -17.89 -0.39
N CYS A 158 5.76 -18.33 0.02
CA CYS A 158 6.76 -17.46 0.64
C CYS A 158 7.24 -16.39 -0.35
N ILE A 159 7.63 -16.80 -1.56
CA ILE A 159 8.09 -15.84 -2.57
C ILE A 159 6.96 -15.01 -3.15
N GLN A 160 5.72 -15.53 -3.20
CA GLN A 160 4.55 -14.76 -3.61
C GLN A 160 4.33 -13.58 -2.67
N ARG A 161 4.26 -13.82 -1.36
CA ARG A 161 4.09 -12.74 -0.36
C ARG A 161 5.21 -11.71 -0.45
N TRP A 162 6.45 -12.18 -0.58
CA TRP A 162 7.59 -11.28 -0.76
C TRP A 162 7.44 -10.39 -2.00
N LEU A 163 7.07 -10.97 -3.15
CA LEU A 163 6.96 -10.25 -4.42
C LEU A 163 5.70 -9.35 -4.53
N GLU A 164 4.72 -9.52 -3.64
CA GLU A 164 3.59 -8.58 -3.50
C GLU A 164 4.10 -7.21 -2.98
N ASP A 165 5.10 -7.22 -2.08
CA ASP A 165 5.65 -6.01 -1.44
C ASP A 165 7.01 -5.55 -2.01
N HIS A 166 7.75 -6.44 -2.67
CA HIS A 166 9.09 -6.18 -3.20
C HIS A 166 9.20 -6.64 -4.66
N LEU A 167 10.06 -6.00 -5.46
CA LEU A 167 10.25 -6.39 -6.87
C LEU A 167 11.46 -7.31 -7.09
N GLY A 168 12.33 -7.48 -6.09
CA GLY A 168 13.60 -8.20 -6.22
C GLY A 168 13.66 -9.52 -5.49
N CYS A 169 14.54 -10.41 -5.94
CA CYS A 169 14.88 -11.65 -5.25
C CYS A 169 15.40 -11.37 -3.81
N PRO A 170 14.92 -12.08 -2.77
CA PRO A 170 15.41 -11.93 -1.39
C PRO A 170 16.93 -12.14 -1.22
N VAL A 171 17.56 -12.92 -2.11
CA VAL A 171 18.97 -13.28 -2.02
C VAL A 171 19.86 -12.30 -2.79
N CYS A 172 19.62 -12.13 -4.10
CA CYS A 172 20.52 -11.36 -4.96
C CYS A 172 19.96 -9.99 -5.37
N ARG A 173 18.74 -9.65 -4.98
CA ARG A 173 18.04 -8.38 -5.30
C ARG A 173 17.81 -8.12 -6.80
N VAL A 174 18.14 -9.06 -7.67
CA VAL A 174 17.78 -9.00 -9.10
C VAL A 174 16.26 -8.91 -9.20
N GLU A 175 15.79 -7.93 -9.96
CA GLU A 175 14.36 -7.69 -10.17
C GLU A 175 13.72 -8.88 -10.88
N VAL A 176 12.55 -9.31 -10.40
CA VAL A 176 11.77 -10.37 -11.01
C VAL A 176 10.81 -9.73 -11.99
N GLU A 177 11.07 -9.93 -13.28
CA GLU A 177 10.18 -9.43 -14.34
C GLU A 177 8.79 -10.07 -14.22
N LEU A 178 7.77 -9.22 -14.12
CA LEU A 178 6.37 -9.63 -14.07
C LEU A 178 5.72 -9.46 -15.44
N PRO A 179 4.83 -10.38 -15.87
CA PRO A 179 4.20 -10.34 -17.19
C PRO A 179 3.43 -9.04 -17.37
N PRO A 180 3.26 -8.55 -18.62
CA PRO A 180 2.50 -7.32 -18.89
C PRO A 180 1.05 -7.45 -18.39
N GLN A 181 0.44 -6.32 -18.04
CA GLN A 181 -0.96 -6.29 -17.60
C GLN A 181 -1.87 -6.77 -18.72
N GLN A 182 -2.50 -7.94 -18.52
CA GLN A 182 -3.59 -8.38 -19.38
C GLN A 182 -4.79 -7.47 -19.09
N HIS A 183 -5.09 -6.58 -20.03
CA HIS A 183 -6.32 -5.79 -19.97
C HIS A 183 -7.47 -6.73 -20.37
N PRO A 184 -8.50 -6.93 -19.53
CA PRO A 184 -9.67 -7.67 -19.95
C PRO A 184 -10.27 -6.97 -21.18
N ARG A 185 -10.51 -7.76 -22.23
CA ARG A 185 -11.21 -7.32 -23.45
C ARG A 185 -12.68 -7.05 -23.17
#